data_AF-A0A845HBV6-F1
#
_entry.id   AF-A0A845HBV6-F1
#
_cell.length_a   1.000
_cell.length_b   1.000
_cell.length_c   1.000
_cell.angle_alpha   90.00
_cell.angle_beta   90.00
_cell.angle_gamma   90.00
#
_symmetry.space_group_name_H-M   'P 1'
#
loop_
_entity.id
_entity.type
_entity.pdbx_description
1 polymer ?
#
loop_
_entity_poly.entity_id
_entity_poly.type
_entity_poly.pdbx_seq_one_letter_code
_entity_poly.pdbx_strand_id
1 'polypeptide(L)'
;MLALLLSATAQARSGELTVPLAPPQAQQAILQAVQRIPAQQEAHRRYRMALPYGAPLFPPDADLALAPANAALTAWLRLPPEQRRHDVLIVPDVDYYWNAEGRRFSCQFIVHVQAADGQSRLAMLQVRPTVYAGKSFKLLGRTGPGAYLDLRPAAPSAQSAAELRAFLASALGQPQ
;
A
#
# COMPACT_ATOMS: atom_id res chain seq x y z
N MET A 1 -26.31 -23.71 -35.92
CA MET A 1 -26.05 -23.65 -34.46
C MET A 1 -24.61 -24.07 -34.22
N LEU A 2 -23.71 -23.11 -34.04
CA LEU A 2 -22.31 -23.35 -33.65
C LEU A 2 -22.02 -22.46 -32.45
N ALA A 3 -21.83 -23.07 -31.29
CA ALA A 3 -21.36 -22.40 -30.09
C ALA A 3 -19.82 -22.40 -30.13
N LEU A 4 -19.20 -21.22 -30.07
CA LEU A 4 -17.77 -21.10 -29.82
C LEU A 4 -17.56 -20.09 -28.68
N LEU A 5 -17.43 -20.68 -27.51
CA LEU A 5 -16.84 -20.13 -26.30
C LEU A 5 -15.41 -19.69 -26.61
N LEU A 6 -15.16 -18.38 -26.63
CA LEU A 6 -13.81 -17.85 -26.49
C LEU A 6 -13.63 -17.42 -25.03
N SER A 7 -13.07 -18.36 -24.28
CA SER A 7 -12.58 -18.21 -22.92
C SER A 7 -11.66 -16.99 -22.81
N ALA A 8 -12.13 -15.96 -22.14
CA ALA A 8 -11.29 -14.89 -21.61
C ALA A 8 -10.56 -15.41 -20.37
N THR A 9 -9.33 -15.88 -20.52
CA THR A 9 -8.43 -16.14 -19.38
C THR A 9 -7.00 -15.74 -19.71
N ALA A 10 -6.75 -14.44 -19.69
CA ALA A 10 -5.43 -13.93 -19.32
C ALA A 10 -5.56 -13.35 -17.91
N GLN A 11 -5.61 -14.24 -16.92
CA GLN A 11 -5.48 -13.87 -15.51
C GLN A 11 -4.10 -13.23 -15.34
N ALA A 12 -4.04 -11.91 -15.16
CA ALA A 12 -2.81 -11.22 -14.81
C ALA A 12 -2.34 -11.74 -13.44
N ARG A 13 -1.39 -12.68 -13.45
CA ARG A 13 -0.69 -13.22 -12.28
C ARG A 13 0.38 -12.24 -11.76
N SER A 14 0.10 -10.92 -11.80
CA SER A 14 1.12 -9.87 -11.94
C SER A 14 1.06 -8.83 -10.82
N GLY A 15 1.06 -9.27 -9.57
CA GLY A 15 1.02 -8.39 -8.39
C GLY A 15 2.28 -8.43 -7.52
N GLU A 16 2.98 -9.55 -7.48
CA GLU A 16 4.01 -9.84 -6.49
C GLU A 16 5.42 -9.46 -6.97
N LEU A 17 6.31 -9.21 -6.02
CA LEU A 17 7.75 -8.99 -6.23
C LEU A 17 8.53 -10.05 -5.47
N THR A 18 9.36 -10.81 -6.17
CA THR A 18 10.29 -11.76 -5.53
C THR A 18 11.61 -11.06 -5.23
N VAL A 19 12.13 -11.21 -4.02
CA VAL A 19 13.43 -10.67 -3.59
C VAL A 19 14.31 -11.78 -2.99
N PRO A 20 15.62 -11.78 -3.24
CA PRO A 20 16.56 -12.82 -2.79
C PRO A 20 16.96 -12.65 -1.31
N LEU A 21 15.97 -12.38 -0.45
CA LEU A 21 16.16 -12.15 0.99
C LEU A 21 15.20 -13.03 1.77
N ALA A 22 15.63 -13.55 2.92
CA ALA A 22 14.71 -14.21 3.85
C ALA A 22 13.70 -13.19 4.43
N PRO A 23 12.50 -13.60 4.88
CA PRO A 23 11.47 -12.66 5.33
C PRO A 23 11.90 -11.62 6.39
N PRO A 24 12.70 -11.98 7.43
CA PRO A 24 13.21 -10.97 8.37
C PRO A 24 14.15 -9.95 7.71
N GLN A 25 14.98 -10.40 6.76
CA GLN A 25 15.91 -9.54 6.03
C GLN A 25 15.14 -8.63 5.05
N ALA A 26 14.12 -9.16 4.38
CA ALA A 26 13.24 -8.40 3.50
C ALA A 26 12.51 -7.30 4.29
N GLN A 27 11.94 -7.62 5.47
CA GLN A 27 11.32 -6.64 6.36
C GLN A 27 12.30 -5.51 6.71
N GLN A 28 13.50 -5.86 7.20
CA GLN A 28 14.51 -4.89 7.58
C GLN A 28 14.97 -4.02 6.39
N ALA A 29 15.12 -4.61 5.21
CA ALA A 29 15.52 -3.90 4.02
C ALA A 29 14.43 -2.95 3.51
N ILE A 30 13.14 -3.32 3.61
CA ILE A 30 12.01 -2.41 3.32
C ILE A 30 12.04 -1.20 4.26
N LEU A 31 12.20 -1.43 5.57
CA LEU A 31 12.29 -0.35 6.56
C LEU A 31 13.45 0.62 6.24
N GLN A 32 14.63 0.08 5.91
CA GLN A 32 15.79 0.89 5.55
C GLN A 32 15.60 1.63 4.22
N ALA A 33 15.01 0.99 3.21
CA ALA A 33 14.75 1.60 1.92
C ALA A 33 13.88 2.85 2.07
N VAL A 34 12.82 2.77 2.88
CA VAL A 34 11.93 3.90 3.15
C VAL A 34 12.63 5.00 3.95
N GLN A 35 13.44 4.66 4.94
CA GLN A 35 14.20 5.64 5.75
C GLN A 35 15.25 6.41 4.94
N ARG A 36 15.82 5.79 3.90
CA ARG A 36 16.90 6.37 3.08
C ARG A 36 16.42 7.21 1.90
N ILE A 37 15.11 7.37 1.71
CA ILE A 37 14.61 8.18 0.58
C ILE A 37 15.04 9.64 0.78
N PRO A 38 15.78 10.24 -0.17
CA PRO A 38 16.20 11.63 -0.05
C PRO A 38 15.01 12.59 0.04
N ALA A 39 15.08 13.57 0.94
CA ALA A 39 13.96 14.49 1.23
C ALA A 39 13.48 15.30 0.01
N GLN A 40 14.34 15.48 -0.99
CA GLN A 40 14.03 16.21 -2.22
C GLN A 40 13.25 15.36 -3.23
N GLN A 41 13.19 14.04 -3.06
CA GLN A 41 12.45 13.16 -3.95
C GLN A 41 10.96 13.12 -3.57
N GLU A 42 10.09 13.13 -4.57
CA GLU A 42 8.65 13.00 -4.36
C GLU A 42 8.29 11.75 -3.55
N ALA A 43 9.02 10.64 -3.78
CA ALA A 43 8.86 9.39 -3.08
C ALA A 43 8.99 9.54 -1.54
N HIS A 44 9.76 10.51 -1.05
CA HIS A 44 9.90 10.75 0.41
C HIS A 44 8.58 11.18 1.04
N ARG A 45 7.72 11.90 0.31
CA ARG A 45 6.38 12.28 0.79
C ARG A 45 5.39 11.13 0.65
N ARG A 46 5.56 10.30 -0.38
CA ARG A 46 4.66 9.16 -0.64
C ARG A 46 4.90 7.99 0.30
N TYR A 47 6.15 7.74 0.65
CA TYR A 47 6.59 6.66 1.53
C TYR A 47 7.32 7.30 2.72
N ARG A 48 6.58 8.05 3.54
CA ARG A 48 7.17 8.91 4.57
C ARG A 48 7.73 8.12 5.74
N MET A 49 7.02 7.06 6.12
CA MET A 49 7.37 6.23 7.28
C MET A 49 6.98 4.79 7.01
N ALA A 50 7.79 3.87 7.54
CA ALA A 50 7.52 2.44 7.50
C ALA A 50 7.51 1.87 8.93
N LEU A 51 6.54 1.01 9.22
CA LEU A 51 6.28 0.45 10.54
C LEU A 51 6.16 -1.08 10.43
N PRO A 52 6.90 -1.85 11.24
CA PRO A 52 6.75 -3.30 11.24
C PRO A 52 5.40 -3.72 11.85
N TYR A 53 4.87 -4.85 11.41
CA TYR A 53 3.69 -5.47 12.02
C TYR A 53 3.87 -5.65 13.53
N GLY A 54 2.84 -5.31 14.30
CA GLY A 54 2.87 -5.36 15.77
C GLY A 54 3.52 -4.14 16.45
N ALA A 55 4.04 -3.16 15.71
CA ALA A 55 4.49 -1.91 16.29
C ALA A 55 3.31 -1.11 16.91
N PRO A 56 3.53 -0.27 17.94
CA PRO A 56 2.46 0.49 18.59
C PRO A 56 1.64 1.39 17.65
N LEU A 57 2.23 1.83 16.54
CA LEU A 57 1.57 2.68 15.54
C LEU A 57 0.99 1.88 14.36
N PHE A 58 1.13 0.56 14.35
CA PHE A 58 0.49 -0.28 13.35
C PHE A 58 -1.02 -0.36 13.67
N PRO A 59 -1.92 -0.02 12.73
CA PRO A 59 -3.34 0.01 13.01
C PRO A 59 -3.89 -1.37 13.41
N PRO A 60 -4.83 -1.45 14.37
CA PRO A 60 -5.47 -2.70 14.71
C PRO A 60 -6.32 -3.23 13.54
N ASP A 61 -6.54 -4.55 13.48
CA ASP A 61 -7.29 -5.20 12.40
C ASP A 61 -8.70 -4.61 12.20
N ALA A 62 -9.37 -4.20 13.28
CA ALA A 62 -10.68 -3.55 13.22
C ALA A 62 -10.67 -2.22 12.42
N ASP A 63 -9.59 -1.46 12.55
CA ASP A 63 -9.40 -0.18 11.84
C ASP A 63 -9.05 -0.38 10.37
N LEU A 64 -8.37 -1.48 10.05
CA LEU A 64 -8.03 -1.89 8.69
C LEU A 64 -9.22 -2.51 7.95
N ALA A 65 -10.18 -3.09 8.68
CA ALA A 65 -11.41 -3.65 8.14
C ALA A 65 -12.45 -2.59 7.74
N LEU A 66 -12.28 -1.33 8.16
CA LEU A 66 -13.16 -0.23 7.76
C LEU A 66 -13.11 0.00 6.25
N ALA A 67 -14.27 0.27 5.66
CA ALA A 67 -14.38 0.55 4.24
C ALA A 67 -13.58 1.81 3.83
N PRO A 68 -12.95 1.84 2.64
CA PRO A 68 -12.99 0.79 1.61
C PRO A 68 -11.91 -0.29 1.84
N ALA A 69 -12.34 -1.53 2.10
CA ALA A 69 -11.48 -2.70 2.13
C ALA A 69 -11.71 -3.55 0.87
N ASN A 70 -10.65 -3.90 0.15
CA ASN A 70 -10.74 -4.76 -1.03
C ASN A 70 -10.61 -6.25 -0.63
N ALA A 71 -10.85 -7.15 -1.60
CA ALA A 71 -10.79 -8.60 -1.36
C ALA A 71 -9.40 -9.07 -0.88
N ALA A 72 -8.32 -8.47 -1.39
CA ALA A 72 -6.95 -8.83 -1.02
C ALA A 72 -6.61 -8.44 0.44
N LEU A 73 -6.99 -7.23 0.86
CA LEU A 73 -6.87 -6.78 2.25
C LEU A 73 -7.74 -7.61 3.18
N THR A 74 -8.95 -7.96 2.75
CA THR A 74 -9.85 -8.86 3.51
C THR A 74 -9.24 -10.25 3.68
N ALA A 75 -8.60 -10.79 2.64
CA ALA A 75 -7.90 -12.07 2.71
C ALA A 75 -6.69 -11.98 3.67
N TRP A 76 -5.92 -10.89 3.61
CA TRP A 76 -4.80 -10.63 4.51
C TRP A 76 -5.23 -10.54 5.98
N LEU A 77 -6.36 -9.87 6.27
CA LEU A 77 -6.90 -9.76 7.64
C LEU A 77 -7.30 -11.12 8.25
N ARG A 78 -7.54 -12.14 7.42
CA ARG A 78 -7.85 -13.50 7.88
C ARG A 78 -6.60 -14.34 8.14
N LEU A 79 -5.40 -13.84 7.80
CA LEU A 79 -4.17 -14.56 8.05
C LEU A 79 -3.86 -14.59 9.56
N PRO A 80 -3.30 -15.69 10.06
CA PRO A 80 -2.84 -15.75 11.44
C PRO A 80 -1.65 -14.78 11.64
N PRO A 81 -1.49 -14.17 12.84
CA PRO A 81 -0.44 -13.16 13.09
C PRO A 81 0.99 -13.65 12.74
N GLU A 82 1.26 -14.94 12.86
CA GLU A 82 2.55 -15.55 12.53
C GLU A 82 2.90 -15.42 11.05
N GLN A 83 1.90 -15.42 10.17
CA GLN A 83 2.09 -15.21 8.74
C GLN A 83 2.24 -13.72 8.39
N ARG A 84 1.85 -12.81 9.30
CA ARG A 84 1.92 -11.36 9.13
C ARG A 84 3.13 -10.72 9.82
N ARG A 85 3.87 -11.48 10.64
CA ARG A 85 4.93 -10.98 11.53
C ARG A 85 6.07 -10.21 10.83
N HIS A 86 6.27 -10.45 9.53
CA HIS A 86 7.31 -9.76 8.73
C HIS A 86 6.74 -8.66 7.85
N ASP A 87 5.44 -8.38 7.93
CA ASP A 87 4.80 -7.37 7.12
C ASP A 87 5.19 -5.96 7.59
N VAL A 88 5.06 -5.02 6.66
CA VAL A 88 5.41 -3.62 6.88
C VAL A 88 4.28 -2.72 6.40
N LEU A 89 3.85 -1.78 7.23
CA LEU A 89 2.99 -0.69 6.84
C LEU A 89 3.85 0.48 6.36
N ILE A 90 3.60 0.99 5.16
CA ILE A 90 4.18 2.21 4.63
C ILE A 90 3.10 3.27 4.59
N VAL A 91 3.35 4.40 5.25
CA VAL A 91 2.41 5.53 5.33
C VAL A 91 2.94 6.74 4.57
N PRO A 92 2.06 7.47 3.85
CA PRO A 92 2.43 8.73 3.24
C PRO A 92 2.47 9.85 4.30
N ASP A 93 3.00 11.00 3.89
CA ASP A 93 2.81 12.26 4.59
C ASP A 93 1.32 12.63 4.65
N VAL A 94 0.86 13.23 5.76
CA VAL A 94 -0.56 13.25 6.15
C VAL A 94 -1.46 13.99 5.15
N ASP A 95 -0.91 15.03 4.51
CA ASP A 95 -1.59 15.90 3.54
C ASP A 95 -1.08 15.69 2.11
N TYR A 96 -0.43 14.55 1.85
CA TYR A 96 0.16 14.27 0.55
C TYR A 96 -0.77 13.46 -0.36
N TYR A 97 -1.02 14.03 -1.53
CA TYR A 97 -1.76 13.42 -2.64
C TYR A 97 -0.91 13.50 -3.89
N TRP A 98 -0.73 12.37 -4.56
CA TRP A 98 0.01 12.29 -5.81
C TRP A 98 -0.94 12.06 -6.99
N ASN A 99 -0.45 12.23 -8.21
CA ASN A 99 -1.22 11.88 -9.39
C ASN A 99 -1.13 10.36 -9.62
N ALA A 100 -2.28 9.69 -9.60
CA ALA A 100 -2.40 8.29 -10.01
C ALA A 100 -3.67 8.13 -10.85
N GLU A 101 -3.53 7.61 -12.06
CA GLU A 101 -4.63 7.35 -12.99
C GLU A 101 -5.49 8.60 -13.23
N GLY A 102 -4.85 9.77 -13.35
CA GLY A 102 -5.51 11.07 -13.57
C GLY A 102 -6.22 11.64 -12.33
N ARG A 103 -6.01 11.05 -11.14
CA ARG A 103 -6.66 11.46 -9.89
C ARG A 103 -5.62 11.89 -8.86
N ARG A 104 -5.97 12.86 -8.01
CA ARG A 104 -5.19 13.23 -6.81
C ARG A 104 -5.45 12.18 -5.74
N PHE A 105 -4.57 11.19 -5.61
CA PHE A 105 -4.77 9.96 -4.85
C PHE A 105 -3.85 9.89 -3.63
N SER A 106 -4.31 9.22 -2.58
CA SER A 106 -3.48 8.86 -1.43
C SER A 106 -3.94 7.53 -0.81
N CYS A 107 -2.99 6.73 -0.33
CA CYS A 107 -3.27 5.50 0.41
C CYS A 107 -2.07 5.13 1.29
N GLN A 108 -2.31 4.25 2.26
CA GLN A 108 -1.24 3.52 2.94
C GLN A 108 -1.03 2.18 2.24
N PHE A 109 0.14 1.58 2.40
CA PHE A 109 0.44 0.25 1.87
C PHE A 109 0.81 -0.72 2.97
N ILE A 110 0.23 -1.91 2.95
CA ILE A 110 0.80 -3.07 3.63
C ILE A 110 1.61 -3.83 2.60
N VAL A 111 2.90 -4.01 2.87
CA VAL A 111 3.78 -4.93 2.15
C VAL A 111 3.75 -6.26 2.90
N HIS A 112 3.02 -7.23 2.34
CA HIS A 112 2.95 -8.57 2.90
C HIS A 112 4.17 -9.38 2.46
N VAL A 113 4.91 -9.94 3.40
CA VAL A 113 6.20 -10.62 3.18
C VAL A 113 6.04 -12.12 3.41
N GLN A 114 6.04 -12.89 2.33
CA GLN A 114 5.85 -14.34 2.36
C GLN A 114 7.16 -15.07 2.08
N ALA A 115 7.43 -16.14 2.82
CA ALA A 115 8.55 -17.02 2.51
C ALA A 115 8.31 -17.77 1.20
N ALA A 116 9.34 -17.88 0.37
CA ALA A 116 9.34 -18.71 -0.84
C ALA A 116 10.74 -19.26 -1.11
N ASP A 117 10.97 -20.55 -0.85
CA ASP A 117 12.19 -21.28 -1.20
C ASP A 117 13.52 -20.52 -0.90
N GLY A 118 13.69 -20.09 0.35
CA GLY A 118 14.88 -19.33 0.78
C GLY A 118 14.88 -17.84 0.39
N GLN A 119 13.84 -17.39 -0.29
CA GLN A 119 13.60 -16.01 -0.72
C GLN A 119 12.29 -15.46 -0.12
N SER A 120 11.93 -14.24 -0.48
CA SER A 120 10.65 -13.63 -0.09
C SER A 120 9.83 -13.21 -1.31
N ARG A 121 8.52 -13.41 -1.24
CA ARG A 121 7.53 -12.82 -2.15
C ARG A 121 6.82 -11.68 -1.43
N LEU A 122 6.76 -10.54 -2.09
CA LEU A 122 6.17 -9.32 -1.56
C LEU A 122 4.86 -9.02 -2.31
N ALA A 123 3.76 -8.88 -1.58
CA ALA A 123 2.48 -8.43 -2.12
C ALA A 123 2.15 -7.03 -1.58
N MET A 124 1.69 -6.14 -2.45
CA MET A 124 1.33 -4.77 -2.08
C MET A 124 -0.19 -4.64 -1.93
N LEU A 125 -0.64 -4.37 -0.71
CA LEU A 125 -2.04 -4.16 -0.36
C LEU A 125 -2.25 -2.68 -0.08
N GLN A 126 -3.27 -2.08 -0.68
CA GLN A 126 -3.62 -0.68 -0.42
C GLN A 126 -4.66 -0.59 0.68
N VAL A 127 -4.38 0.28 1.65
CA VAL A 127 -5.20 0.55 2.82
C VAL A 127 -5.69 1.99 2.76
N ARG A 128 -6.99 2.17 2.99
CA ARG A 128 -7.69 3.47 2.96
C ARG A 128 -7.36 4.33 1.73
N PRO A 129 -7.50 3.79 0.50
CA PRO A 129 -7.40 4.59 -0.71
C PRO A 129 -8.40 5.74 -0.71
N THR A 130 -7.92 6.95 -0.97
CA THR A 130 -8.72 8.18 -1.03
C THR A 130 -8.34 9.03 -2.23
N VAL A 131 -9.30 9.83 -2.68
CA VAL A 131 -9.07 10.87 -3.70
C VAL A 131 -9.44 12.24 -3.15
N TYR A 132 -8.64 13.24 -3.52
CA TYR A 132 -8.92 14.64 -3.26
C TYR A 132 -9.90 15.18 -4.30
N ALA A 133 -11.09 15.57 -3.84
CA ALA A 133 -12.19 16.10 -4.64
C ALA A 133 -12.37 17.62 -4.48
N GLY A 134 -11.29 18.34 -4.14
CA GLY A 134 -11.32 19.78 -3.91
C GLY A 134 -11.64 20.13 -2.46
N LYS A 135 -12.33 21.25 -2.27
CA LYS A 135 -12.80 21.69 -0.95
C LYS A 135 -14.31 21.81 -0.95
N SER A 136 -14.93 21.48 0.18
CA SER A 136 -16.37 21.66 0.41
C SER A 136 -16.58 22.48 1.69
N PHE A 137 -17.59 23.35 1.66
CA PHE A 137 -17.97 24.13 2.84
C PHE A 137 -18.67 23.21 3.84
N LYS A 138 -18.18 23.17 5.08
CA LYS A 138 -18.79 22.39 6.17
C LYS A 138 -18.91 23.25 7.43
N LEU A 139 -19.91 22.92 8.24
CA LEU A 139 -20.07 23.45 9.59
C LEU A 139 -19.56 22.38 10.56
N LEU A 140 -18.33 22.51 11.03
CA LEU A 140 -17.73 21.54 11.96
C LEU A 140 -17.70 22.13 13.37
N GLY A 141 -18.15 21.38 14.37
CA GLY A 141 -18.34 21.91 15.72
C GLY A 141 -17.07 22.50 16.35
N ARG A 142 -15.94 21.76 16.33
CA ARG A 142 -14.69 22.19 16.97
C ARG A 142 -13.83 23.11 16.10
N THR A 143 -13.95 23.02 14.78
CA THR A 143 -13.11 23.74 13.80
C THR A 143 -13.82 24.90 13.11
N GLY A 144 -15.11 25.10 13.38
CA GLY A 144 -15.93 26.19 12.85
C GLY A 144 -16.51 25.97 11.45
N PRO A 145 -17.19 26.98 10.88
CA PRO A 145 -17.52 27.05 9.46
C PRO A 145 -16.25 27.23 8.61
N GLY A 146 -16.14 26.53 7.49
CA GLY A 146 -15.01 26.72 6.58
C GLY A 146 -15.01 25.81 5.36
N ALA A 147 -14.09 26.08 4.43
CA ALA A 147 -13.82 25.22 3.28
C ALA A 147 -12.78 24.15 3.66
N TYR A 148 -13.23 22.91 3.84
CA TYR A 148 -12.39 21.78 4.24
C TYR A 148 -12.10 20.86 3.05
N LEU A 149 -11.00 20.10 3.13
CA LEU A 149 -10.67 19.09 2.11
C LEU A 149 -11.85 18.13 1.96
N ASP A 150 -12.33 17.97 0.73
CA ASP A 150 -13.29 16.93 0.39
C ASP A 150 -12.51 15.68 -0.04
N LEU A 151 -12.39 14.74 0.88
CA LEU A 151 -11.69 13.47 0.67
C LEU A 151 -12.72 12.37 0.52
N ARG A 152 -12.64 11.62 -0.57
CA ARG A 152 -13.59 10.55 -0.87
C ARG A 152 -12.88 9.20 -0.89
N PRO A 153 -13.48 8.15 -0.31
CA PRO A 153 -13.03 6.77 -0.52
C PRO A 153 -12.88 6.48 -2.02
N ALA A 154 -11.83 5.73 -2.38
CA ALA A 154 -11.55 5.36 -3.76
C ALA A 154 -11.30 3.86 -3.89
N ALA A 155 -11.39 3.34 -5.12
CA ALA A 155 -10.83 2.03 -5.41
C ALA A 155 -9.28 2.08 -5.35
N PRO A 156 -8.61 0.95 -5.04
CA PRO A 156 -7.15 0.83 -5.16
C PRO A 156 -6.63 1.25 -6.55
N SER A 157 -5.44 1.85 -6.59
CA SER A 157 -4.77 2.27 -7.83
C SER A 157 -3.75 1.23 -8.28
N ALA A 158 -3.93 0.66 -9.47
CA ALA A 158 -2.94 -0.24 -10.07
C ALA A 158 -1.61 0.47 -10.34
N GLN A 159 -1.65 1.74 -10.77
CA GLN A 159 -0.46 2.56 -10.96
C GLN A 159 0.33 2.70 -9.66
N SER A 160 -0.33 3.08 -8.57
CA SER A 160 0.34 3.29 -7.28
C SER A 160 0.97 2.00 -6.73
N ALA A 161 0.33 0.85 -6.94
CA ALA A 161 0.91 -0.46 -6.59
C ALA A 161 2.16 -0.78 -7.45
N ALA A 162 2.10 -0.51 -8.75
CA ALA A 162 3.24 -0.73 -9.65
C ALA A 162 4.44 0.18 -9.32
N GLU A 163 4.18 1.44 -8.94
CA GLU A 163 5.20 2.40 -8.54
C GLU A 163 5.89 2.00 -7.23
N LEU A 164 5.12 1.55 -6.22
CA LEU A 164 5.71 1.01 -4.99
C LEU A 164 6.53 -0.26 -5.28
N ARG A 165 6.03 -1.14 -6.13
CA ARG A 165 6.76 -2.34 -6.55
C ARG A 165 8.09 -1.98 -7.20
N ALA A 166 8.10 -1.02 -8.13
CA ALA A 166 9.30 -0.58 -8.80
C ALA A 166 10.31 0.06 -7.83
N PHE A 167 9.83 0.87 -6.88
CA PHE A 167 10.64 1.42 -5.80
C PHE A 167 11.33 0.30 -4.99
N LEU A 168 10.56 -0.68 -4.51
CA LEU A 168 11.10 -1.78 -3.71
C LEU A 168 12.03 -2.68 -4.53
N ALA A 169 11.70 -2.97 -5.79
CA ALA A 169 12.58 -3.74 -6.67
C ALA A 169 13.95 -3.07 -6.84
N SER A 170 13.97 -1.75 -7.03
CA SER A 170 15.21 -0.98 -7.14
C SER A 170 15.99 -0.94 -5.83
N ALA A 171 15.31 -0.75 -4.70
CA ALA A 171 15.96 -0.62 -3.39
C ALA A 171 16.48 -1.95 -2.83
N LEU A 172 15.80 -3.06 -3.15
CA LEU A 172 16.09 -4.39 -2.60
C LEU A 172 16.91 -5.29 -3.55
N GLY A 173 17.00 -4.91 -4.84
CA GLY A 173 17.76 -5.64 -5.86
C GLY A 173 19.27 -5.31 -5.89
N GLN A 174 19.73 -4.34 -5.11
CA GLN A 174 21.14 -4.01 -4.99
C GLN A 174 21.80 -4.95 -3.96
N PRO A 175 22.97 -5.57 -4.25
CA PRO A 175 23.73 -6.27 -3.22
C PRO A 175 24.10 -5.27 -2.10
N GLN A 176 23.76 -5.62 -0.85
CA GLN A 176 24.08 -4.82 0.34
C GLN A 176 25.55 -4.93 0.71
#